data_AF-A0AA43ZXF5-F1
#
_entry.id   AF-A0AA43ZXF5-F1
#
_cell.length_a   1.000
_cell.length_b   1.000
_cell.length_c   1.000
_cell.angle_alpha   90.00
_cell.angle_beta   90.00
_cell.angle_gamma   90.00
#
_symmetry.space_group_name_H-M   'P 1'
#
loop_
_entity.id
_entity.type
_entity.pdbx_description
1 polymer ?
#
loop_
_entity_poly.entity_id
_entity_poly.type
_entity_poly.pdbx_seq_one_letter_code
_entity_poly.pdbx_strand_id
1 'polypeptide(L)'
;SAFLVMEGLSGRESDPREAAREYAVAGTLDGSECSGTGTCVYADETGNARFFAFAFEVSSATASRTVEFGIGFGLDDSPLEIYTYAGTAEVNGVTAEVWTYSEGGTSYTFCIGSLCTVLRATVSSADMEVTGDIASSE
;
A
#
# COMPACT_ATOMS: atom_id res chain seq x y z
N SER A 1 -46.22 -17.09 6.53
CA SER A 1 -44.83 -17.38 6.15
C SER A 1 -44.23 -16.11 5.60
N ALA A 2 -43.27 -15.51 6.32
CA ALA A 2 -42.52 -14.37 5.82
C ALA A 2 -41.28 -14.93 5.13
N PHE A 3 -41.12 -14.64 3.83
CA PHE A 3 -39.90 -14.97 3.10
C PHE A 3 -39.15 -13.65 2.91
N LEU A 4 -37.92 -13.60 3.42
CA LEU A 4 -37.02 -12.49 3.20
C LEU A 4 -36.47 -12.65 1.78
N VAL A 5 -36.87 -11.79 0.87
CA VAL A 5 -36.28 -11.71 -0.47
C VAL A 5 -34.93 -11.01 -0.29
N MET A 6 -33.84 -11.77 -0.29
CA MET A 6 -32.51 -11.19 -0.51
C MET A 6 -32.45 -10.85 -2.00
N GLU A 7 -32.77 -9.60 -2.34
CA GLU A 7 -32.46 -9.09 -3.67
C GLU A 7 -30.96 -9.26 -3.89
N GLY A 8 -30.62 -9.92 -4.99
CA GLY A 8 -29.25 -10.24 -5.34
C GLY A 8 -28.38 -9.00 -5.32
N LEU A 9 -27.23 -9.10 -4.65
CA LEU A 9 -26.14 -8.12 -4.61
C LEU A 9 -25.47 -7.93 -5.98
N SER A 10 -26.22 -7.91 -7.08
CA SER A 10 -25.73 -7.59 -8.42
C SER A 10 -25.68 -6.08 -8.68
N GLY A 11 -25.55 -5.27 -7.62
CA GLY A 11 -25.56 -3.81 -7.68
C GLY A 11 -24.78 -3.13 -6.56
N ARG A 12 -23.87 -3.84 -5.87
CA ARG A 12 -22.90 -3.13 -5.01
C ARG A 12 -22.01 -2.35 -5.98
N GLU A 13 -22.14 -1.02 -5.97
CA GLU A 13 -21.17 -0.17 -6.64
C GLU A 13 -19.78 -0.61 -6.18
N SER A 14 -18.86 -0.84 -7.12
CA SER A 14 -17.51 -1.27 -6.79
C SER A 14 -16.92 -0.27 -5.81
N ASP A 15 -16.50 -0.73 -4.63
CA ASP A 15 -15.82 0.15 -3.69
C ASP A 15 -14.51 0.59 -4.38
N PRO A 16 -14.28 1.90 -4.60
CA PRO A 16 -13.08 2.37 -5.28
C PRO A 16 -11.79 1.99 -4.53
N ARG A 17 -11.89 1.66 -3.24
CA ARG A 17 -10.77 1.13 -2.46
C ARG A 17 -10.27 -0.20 -3.01
N GLU A 18 -11.17 -1.05 -3.52
CA GLU A 18 -10.86 -2.41 -3.98
C GLU A 18 -10.12 -2.46 -5.32
N ALA A 19 -10.04 -1.32 -6.03
CA ALA A 19 -9.32 -1.25 -7.29
C ALA A 19 -7.81 -1.50 -7.09
N ALA A 20 -7.25 -2.37 -7.94
CA ALA A 20 -5.82 -2.59 -8.01
C ALA A 20 -5.11 -1.31 -8.44
N ARG A 21 -3.93 -1.06 -7.87
CA ARG A 21 -3.11 0.12 -8.15
C ARG A 21 -1.71 -0.30 -8.55
N GLU A 22 -1.14 0.43 -9.50
CA GLU A 22 0.22 0.21 -9.98
C GLU A 22 1.17 1.27 -9.44
N TYR A 23 2.44 0.89 -9.27
CA TYR A 23 3.49 1.75 -8.72
C TYR A 23 4.72 1.69 -9.63
N ALA A 24 5.34 2.84 -9.84
CA ALA A 24 6.71 2.91 -10.33
C ALA A 24 7.65 2.81 -9.14
N VAL A 25 8.56 1.83 -9.14
CA VAL A 25 9.44 1.55 -8.00
C VAL A 25 10.89 1.88 -8.37
N ALA A 26 11.59 2.58 -7.47
CA ALA A 26 13.00 2.90 -7.61
C ALA A 26 13.69 2.92 -6.24
N GLY A 27 15.02 2.80 -6.24
CA GLY A 27 15.80 2.90 -5.02
C GLY A 27 17.14 2.18 -5.12
N THR A 28 17.55 1.52 -4.03
CA THR A 28 18.79 0.75 -3.95
C THR A 28 18.54 -0.69 -3.48
N LEU A 29 19.29 -1.63 -4.05
CA LEU A 29 19.32 -3.04 -3.70
C LEU A 29 20.78 -3.53 -3.69
N ASP A 30 21.23 -4.06 -2.57
CA ASP A 30 22.61 -4.50 -2.31
C ASP A 30 23.65 -3.42 -2.69
N GLY A 31 23.33 -2.16 -2.35
CA GLY A 31 24.16 -0.99 -2.64
C GLY A 31 24.19 -0.51 -4.10
N SER A 32 23.40 -1.12 -4.99
CA SER A 32 23.27 -0.72 -6.39
C SER A 32 21.92 -0.05 -6.66
N GLU A 33 21.88 0.95 -7.53
CA GLU A 33 20.60 1.54 -7.98
C GLU A 33 19.73 0.45 -8.64
N CYS A 34 18.44 0.49 -8.32
CA CYS A 34 17.45 -0.44 -8.83
C CYS A 34 16.19 0.29 -9.28
N SER A 35 15.46 -0.36 -10.17
CA SER A 35 14.16 0.10 -10.65
C SER A 35 13.22 -1.08 -10.86
N GLY A 36 11.93 -0.79 -10.94
CA GLY A 36 10.92 -1.83 -10.92
C GLY A 36 9.50 -1.32 -11.02
N THR A 37 8.59 -2.26 -10.83
CA THR A 37 7.15 -2.03 -10.81
C THR A 37 6.57 -2.59 -9.53
N GLY A 38 5.44 -2.05 -9.11
CA GLY A 38 4.74 -2.52 -7.93
C GLY A 38 3.24 -2.62 -8.17
N THR A 39 2.59 -3.51 -7.45
CA THR A 39 1.13 -3.60 -7.42
C THR A 39 0.64 -3.53 -5.99
N CYS A 40 -0.50 -2.88 -5.79
CA CYS A 40 -1.30 -2.96 -4.59
C CYS A 40 -2.67 -3.53 -4.93
N VAL A 41 -3.10 -4.55 -4.19
CA VAL A 41 -4.43 -5.15 -4.33
C VAL A 41 -5.12 -5.21 -2.98
N TYR A 42 -6.44 -5.07 -3.01
CA TYR A 42 -7.26 -5.37 -1.85
C TYR A 42 -7.18 -6.86 -1.55
N ALA A 43 -6.77 -7.20 -0.33
CA ALA A 43 -6.52 -8.57 0.08
C ALA A 43 -7.73 -9.18 0.79
N ASP A 44 -8.30 -8.48 1.78
CA ASP A 44 -9.44 -8.97 2.56
C ASP A 44 -10.10 -7.87 3.43
N GLU A 45 -11.33 -8.13 3.86
CA GLU A 45 -11.97 -7.50 5.04
C GLU A 45 -12.10 -8.56 6.13
N THR A 46 -11.36 -8.42 7.23
CA THR A 46 -11.55 -9.31 8.39
C THR A 46 -11.95 -8.52 9.62
N GLY A 47 -13.12 -8.85 10.16
CA GLY A 47 -13.68 -8.16 11.32
C GLY A 47 -13.92 -6.67 11.06
N ASN A 48 -13.08 -5.82 11.65
CA ASN A 48 -13.18 -4.36 11.60
C ASN A 48 -11.99 -3.70 10.86
N ALA A 49 -11.33 -4.44 9.96
CA ALA A 49 -10.17 -3.94 9.24
C ALA A 49 -10.16 -4.35 7.76
N ARG A 50 -9.58 -3.46 6.95
CA ARG A 50 -9.32 -3.62 5.52
C ARG A 50 -7.84 -3.80 5.29
N PHE A 51 -7.46 -4.78 4.48
CA PHE A 51 -6.05 -5.09 4.22
C PHE A 51 -5.71 -4.94 2.75
N PHE A 52 -4.54 -4.36 2.50
CA PHE A 52 -3.99 -4.17 1.17
C PHE A 52 -2.62 -4.83 1.10
N ALA A 53 -2.42 -5.65 0.07
CA ALA A 53 -1.18 -6.36 -0.17
C ALA A 53 -0.40 -5.67 -1.30
N PHE A 54 0.88 -5.46 -1.06
CA PHE A 54 1.83 -4.86 -1.98
C PHE A 54 2.83 -5.90 -2.43
N ALA A 55 3.21 -5.85 -3.70
CA ALA A 55 4.32 -6.61 -4.26
C ALA A 55 5.16 -5.68 -5.14
N PHE A 56 6.38 -5.39 -4.74
CA PHE A 56 7.35 -4.58 -5.51
C PHE A 56 8.39 -5.49 -6.14
N GLU A 57 8.40 -5.55 -7.46
CA GLU A 57 9.39 -6.27 -8.25
C GLU A 57 10.50 -5.30 -8.62
N VAL A 58 11.68 -5.47 -8.03
CA VAL A 58 12.82 -4.59 -8.24
C VAL A 58 14.01 -5.35 -8.81
N SER A 59 14.75 -4.68 -9.70
CA SER A 59 15.95 -5.22 -10.31
C SER A 59 17.06 -4.17 -10.39
N SER A 60 18.28 -4.61 -10.13
CA SER A 60 19.53 -3.87 -10.32
C SER A 60 20.41 -4.61 -11.33
N ALA A 61 21.61 -4.10 -11.58
CA ALA A 61 22.58 -4.79 -12.44
C ALA A 61 23.05 -6.15 -11.88
N THR A 62 22.89 -6.39 -10.58
CA THR A 62 23.50 -7.52 -9.86
C THR A 62 22.48 -8.43 -9.19
N ALA A 63 21.25 -7.95 -8.94
CA ALA A 63 20.24 -8.68 -8.19
C ALA A 63 18.82 -8.33 -8.65
N SER A 64 17.89 -9.24 -8.37
CA SER A 64 16.45 -9.02 -8.51
C SER A 64 15.75 -9.54 -7.27
N ARG A 65 14.72 -8.83 -6.80
CA ARG A 65 13.96 -9.21 -5.61
C ARG A 65 12.50 -8.79 -5.76
N THR A 66 11.59 -9.61 -5.24
CA THR A 66 10.21 -9.22 -4.96
C THR A 66 10.10 -8.89 -3.48
N VAL A 67 9.56 -7.72 -3.17
CA VAL A 67 9.31 -7.24 -1.81
C VAL A 67 7.81 -7.24 -1.58
N GLU A 68 7.33 -8.14 -0.73
CA GLU A 68 5.92 -8.28 -0.39
C GLU A 68 5.66 -7.73 1.01
N PHE A 69 4.64 -6.91 1.15
CA PHE A 69 4.24 -6.31 2.43
C PHE A 69 2.75 -5.96 2.41
N GLY A 70 2.21 -5.58 3.57
CA GLY A 70 0.82 -5.18 3.68
C GLY A 70 0.62 -3.99 4.59
N ILE A 71 -0.52 -3.34 4.40
CA ILE A 71 -1.04 -2.31 5.31
C ILE A 71 -2.48 -2.62 5.69
N GLY A 72 -2.80 -2.44 6.97
CA GLY A 72 -4.14 -2.55 7.50
C GLY A 72 -4.73 -1.19 7.84
N PHE A 73 -6.01 -1.01 7.54
CA PHE A 73 -6.82 0.14 7.91
C PHE A 73 -8.02 -0.28 8.75
N GLY A 74 -8.46 0.56 9.67
CA GLY A 74 -9.74 0.41 10.35
C GLY A 74 -10.94 0.70 9.42
N LEU A 75 -12.16 0.51 9.95
CA LEU A 75 -13.39 0.80 9.20
C LEU A 75 -13.59 2.30 8.90
N ASP A 76 -12.92 3.16 9.64
CA ASP A 76 -12.87 4.61 9.49
C ASP A 76 -11.81 5.08 8.48
N ASP A 77 -11.17 4.15 7.76
CA ASP A 77 -10.09 4.38 6.80
C ASP A 77 -8.77 4.91 7.41
N SER A 78 -8.64 4.88 8.73
CA SER A 78 -7.38 5.20 9.44
C SER A 78 -6.46 3.98 9.49
N PRO A 79 -5.12 4.13 9.38
CA PRO A 79 -4.20 3.03 9.62
C PRO A 79 -4.37 2.42 11.02
N LEU A 80 -4.14 1.11 11.15
CA LEU A 80 -4.24 0.43 12.45
C LEU A 80 -3.27 1.00 13.50
N GLU A 81 -3.58 0.83 14.79
CA GLU A 81 -2.79 1.39 15.90
C GLU A 81 -1.35 0.87 16.01
N ILE A 82 -0.99 -0.15 15.24
CA ILE A 82 0.39 -0.64 15.12
C ILE A 82 1.30 0.30 14.32
N TYR A 83 0.73 1.21 13.53
CA TYR A 83 1.45 2.23 12.77
C TYR A 83 1.63 3.50 13.61
N THR A 84 2.76 4.17 13.44
CA THR A 84 3.07 5.45 14.09
C THR A 84 2.87 6.59 13.12
N TYR A 85 2.07 7.59 13.48
CA TYR A 85 1.93 8.82 12.71
C TYR A 85 3.22 9.66 12.77
N ALA A 86 3.77 9.99 11.60
CA ALA A 86 5.04 10.69 11.45
C ALA A 86 4.88 12.12 10.87
N GLY A 87 3.66 12.55 10.55
CA GLY A 87 3.37 13.89 10.04
C GLY A 87 2.67 13.85 8.68
N THR A 88 2.88 14.89 7.87
CA THR A 88 2.31 15.00 6.52
C THR A 88 3.40 15.25 5.48
N ALA A 89 3.14 14.87 4.24
CA ALA A 89 4.02 15.12 3.09
C ALA A 89 3.20 15.40 1.84
N GLU A 90 3.76 16.20 0.93
CA GLU A 90 3.21 16.39 -0.41
C GLU A 90 3.69 15.27 -1.34
N VAL A 91 2.76 14.51 -1.91
CA VAL A 91 3.03 13.46 -2.89
C VAL A 91 2.15 13.69 -4.10
N ASN A 92 2.75 13.89 -5.27
CA ASN A 92 2.03 14.17 -6.52
C ASN A 92 1.02 15.35 -6.42
N GLY A 93 1.33 16.36 -5.60
CA GLY A 93 0.46 17.52 -5.37
C GLY A 93 -0.71 17.26 -4.41
N VAL A 94 -0.69 16.14 -3.70
CA VAL A 94 -1.67 15.77 -2.67
C VAL A 94 -0.99 15.76 -1.31
N THR A 95 -1.55 16.48 -0.34
CA THR A 95 -1.18 16.36 1.07
C THR A 95 -1.58 14.98 1.59
N ALA A 96 -0.59 14.17 1.94
CA ALA A 96 -0.75 12.81 2.44
C ALA A 96 -0.32 12.72 3.91
N GLU A 97 -0.99 11.86 4.67
CA GLU A 97 -0.55 11.49 6.01
C GLU A 97 0.59 10.48 5.92
N VAL A 98 1.63 10.67 6.73
CA VAL A 98 2.81 9.80 6.76
C VAL A 98 2.71 8.89 7.97
N TRP A 99 2.74 7.59 7.71
CA TRP A 99 2.64 6.54 8.73
C TRP A 99 3.81 5.58 8.62
N THR A 100 4.35 5.16 9.76
CA THR A 100 5.53 4.27 9.80
C THR A 100 5.26 3.01 10.62
N TYR A 101 5.94 1.92 10.25
CA TYR A 101 5.99 0.68 11.00
C TYR A 101 7.37 0.05 10.85
N SER A 102 7.87 -0.59 11.89
CA SER A 102 9.16 -1.28 11.83
C SER A 102 9.06 -2.64 12.51
N GLU A 103 9.56 -3.67 11.84
CA GLU A 103 9.61 -5.04 12.35
C GLU A 103 10.84 -5.76 11.78
N GLY A 104 11.52 -6.54 12.61
CA GLY A 104 12.61 -7.42 12.15
C GLY A 104 13.78 -6.71 11.46
N GLY A 105 14.02 -5.43 11.76
CA GLY A 105 15.06 -4.62 11.10
C GLY A 105 14.65 -4.03 9.74
N THR A 106 13.39 -4.20 9.33
CA THR A 106 12.80 -3.52 8.17
C THR A 106 11.88 -2.42 8.65
N SER A 107 11.94 -1.27 8.00
CA SER A 107 11.04 -0.13 8.23
C SER A 107 10.21 0.15 6.99
N TYR A 108 8.95 0.46 7.21
CA TYR A 108 7.95 0.76 6.22
C TYR A 108 7.44 2.18 6.47
N THR A 109 7.39 3.00 5.42
CA THR A 109 6.81 4.33 5.46
C THR A 109 5.75 4.43 4.37
N PHE A 110 4.55 4.84 4.75
CA PHE A 110 3.40 4.98 3.85
C PHE A 110 2.94 6.43 3.84
N CYS A 111 2.84 7.02 2.65
CA CYS A 111 2.15 8.29 2.43
C CYS A 111 0.73 7.96 1.96
N ILE A 112 -0.26 8.27 2.79
CA ILE A 112 -1.64 7.82 2.65
C ILE A 112 -2.52 9.04 2.32
N GLY A 113 -3.21 8.95 1.19
CA GLY A 113 -4.25 9.89 0.78
C GLY A 113 -5.65 9.42 1.15
N SER A 114 -6.66 9.92 0.45
CA SER A 114 -8.06 9.54 0.69
C SER A 114 -8.36 8.07 0.37
N LEU A 115 -9.39 7.51 1.00
CA LEU A 115 -9.94 6.18 0.70
C LEU A 115 -8.87 5.08 0.75
N CYS A 116 -8.08 5.06 1.82
CA CYS A 116 -7.00 4.08 2.04
C CYS A 116 -5.96 4.04 0.90
N THR A 117 -5.84 5.10 0.10
CA THR A 117 -4.93 5.10 -1.05
C THR A 117 -3.52 5.41 -0.60
N VAL A 118 -2.62 4.43 -0.71
CA VAL A 118 -1.19 4.66 -0.48
C VAL A 118 -0.59 5.30 -1.73
N LEU A 119 -0.26 6.59 -1.66
CA LEU A 119 0.33 7.32 -2.78
C LEU A 119 1.82 7.00 -2.95
N ARG A 120 2.51 6.71 -1.84
CA ARG A 120 3.90 6.29 -1.82
C ARG A 120 4.12 5.28 -0.71
N ALA A 121 4.87 4.22 -0.99
CA ALA A 121 5.36 3.29 0.03
C ALA A 121 6.88 3.16 -0.09
N THR A 122 7.58 3.30 1.03
CA THR A 122 9.02 3.06 1.12
C THR A 122 9.29 1.88 2.04
N VAL A 123 10.10 0.94 1.58
CA VAL A 123 10.61 -0.19 2.37
C VAL A 123 12.12 -0.04 2.50
N SER A 124 12.61 0.01 3.74
CA SER A 124 14.03 0.17 4.06
C SER A 124 14.49 -0.94 5.00
N SER A 125 15.63 -1.57 4.68
CA SER A 125 16.34 -2.54 5.50
C SER A 125 17.86 -2.34 5.31
N ALA A 126 18.69 -3.18 5.93
CA ALA A 126 20.15 -3.03 5.86
C ALA A 126 20.72 -3.03 4.43
N ASP A 127 20.09 -3.79 3.53
CA ASP A 127 20.61 -4.03 2.17
C ASP A 127 19.72 -3.42 1.08
N MET A 128 18.67 -2.68 1.45
CA MET A 128 17.65 -2.23 0.51
C MET A 128 16.96 -0.95 0.99
N GLU A 129 16.75 -0.02 0.08
CA GLU A 129 15.82 1.10 0.26
C GLU A 129 15.09 1.31 -1.05
N VAL A 130 13.81 0.92 -1.10
CA VAL A 130 12.98 1.01 -2.31
C VAL A 130 11.73 1.81 -2.03
N THR A 131 11.38 2.71 -2.95
CA THR A 131 10.21 3.55 -2.90
C THR A 131 9.35 3.28 -4.13
N GLY A 132 8.10 2.91 -3.91
CA GLY A 132 7.06 2.84 -4.93
C GLY A 132 6.19 4.09 -4.86
N ASP A 133 6.11 4.82 -5.97
CA ASP A 133 5.17 5.93 -6.18
C ASP A 133 4.00 5.42 -7.01
N ILE A 134 2.77 5.72 -6.58
CA ILE A 134 1.58 5.33 -7.33
C ILE A 134 1.69 5.95 -8.74
N ALA A 135 1.53 5.11 -9.76
CA ALA A 135 1.40 5.61 -11.12
C ALA A 135 0.14 6.48 -11.14
N SER A 136 0.26 7.73 -11.57
CA SER A 136 -0.84 8.70 -11.55
C SER A 136 -2.10 8.05 -12.11
N SER A 137 -3.13 7.92 -11.27
CA SER A 137 -4.46 7.51 -11.71
C SER A 137 -5.01 8.65 -12.55
N GLU A 138 -5.02 8.48 -13.88
CA GLU A 138 -5.76 9.37 -14.79
C GLU A 138 -7.26 9.40 -14.44
#